data_AF-A0A1H9QUU6-F1
#
_entry.id   AF-A0A1H9QUU6-F1
#
_cell.length_a   1.000
_cell.length_b   1.000
_cell.length_c   1.000
_cell.angle_alpha   90.00
_cell.angle_beta   90.00
_cell.angle_gamma   90.00
#
_symmetry.space_group_name_H-M   'P 1'
#
loop_
_entity.id
_entity.type
_entity.pdbx_description
1 polymer ?
#
loop_
_entity_poly.entity_id
_entity_poly.type
_entity_poly.pdbx_seq_one_letter_code
_entity_poly.pdbx_strand_id
1 'polypeptide(L)'
;MAIIHHTTLSPTKLELLTRWLPSRPWYRAGGAAGGEQPVLVKAGGFRLEDPSGEVGIEFLAVTDSAAGEPVTYQTPMTYRAAPLAGAEEALIGTLEHGVLGKRWVYDATGDPVAVAQLYALLTGRAEAQAQGVSDTPDPTVDVRTATDVPLDDAGAGGVHHGTRSTDVDLVLPVEGLLWLRFLRTPRAHDVPETTDSAAHVTVGWTAPDGERRRGLWCALMDSRE
;
A
#
# COMPACT_ATOMS: atom_id res chain seq x y z
N MET A 1 9.68 5.79 15.07
CA MET A 1 8.84 5.05 16.04
C MET A 1 7.40 5.51 15.96
N ALA A 2 6.52 4.67 15.42
CA ALA A 2 5.15 5.03 15.08
C ALA A 2 4.12 4.44 16.07
N ILE A 3 3.72 5.23 17.07
CA ILE A 3 2.75 4.83 18.11
C ILE A 3 1.37 4.52 17.52
N ILE A 4 0.81 3.36 17.86
CA ILE A 4 -0.58 3.01 17.55
C ILE A 4 -1.48 3.53 18.66
N HIS A 5 -2.38 4.45 18.29
CA HIS A 5 -3.45 4.87 19.18
C HIS A 5 -4.71 4.03 18.93
N HIS A 6 -5.17 3.34 19.96
CA HIS A 6 -6.49 2.72 19.97
C HIS A 6 -7.55 3.80 20.21
N THR A 7 -7.97 4.47 19.13
CA THR A 7 -8.93 5.57 19.16
C THR A 7 -9.96 5.46 18.04
N THR A 8 -10.97 6.32 18.08
CA THR A 8 -11.93 6.50 16.99
C THR A 8 -11.32 7.26 15.81
N LEU A 9 -11.78 6.90 14.61
CA LEU A 9 -11.51 7.60 13.35
C LEU A 9 -12.87 7.94 12.73
N SER A 10 -13.07 9.20 12.34
CA SER A 10 -14.31 9.63 11.69
C SER A 10 -14.04 10.53 10.47
N PRO A 11 -14.41 10.11 9.25
CA PRO A 11 -14.84 8.75 8.88
C PRO A 11 -13.77 7.69 9.19
N THR A 12 -14.20 6.44 9.26
CA THR A 12 -13.30 5.29 9.31
C THR A 12 -12.52 5.13 8.00
N LYS A 13 -11.41 4.38 8.06
CA LYS A 13 -10.60 4.04 6.88
C LYS A 13 -11.43 3.32 5.81
N LEU A 14 -12.31 2.40 6.23
CA LEU A 14 -13.16 1.64 5.31
C LEU A 14 -14.20 2.55 4.64
N GLU A 15 -14.83 3.48 5.38
CA GLU A 15 -15.77 4.43 4.77
C GLU A 15 -15.09 5.38 3.77
N LEU A 16 -13.84 5.78 4.00
CA LEU A 16 -13.03 6.51 3.03
C LEU A 16 -12.80 5.67 1.77
N LEU A 17 -12.36 4.42 1.93
CA LEU A 17 -12.10 3.50 0.82
C LEU A 17 -13.36 3.14 0.04
N THR A 18 -14.52 2.97 0.70
CA THR A 18 -15.80 2.71 0.04
C THR A 18 -16.15 3.81 -0.97
N ARG A 19 -15.82 5.07 -0.67
CA ARG A 19 -16.05 6.19 -1.59
C ARG A 19 -14.97 6.30 -2.68
N TRP A 20 -13.74 5.97 -2.35
CA TRP A 20 -12.58 6.20 -3.22
C TRP A 20 -12.36 5.07 -4.24
N LEU A 21 -12.48 3.79 -3.83
CA LEU A 21 -12.20 2.62 -4.66
C LEU A 21 -12.92 2.62 -6.02
N PRO A 22 -14.23 2.95 -6.12
CA PRO A 22 -14.94 2.92 -7.41
C PRO A 22 -14.37 3.87 -8.47
N SER A 23 -13.59 4.88 -8.07
CA SER A 23 -12.95 5.83 -8.99
C SER A 23 -11.63 5.34 -9.57
N ARG A 24 -11.14 4.17 -9.14
CA ARG A 24 -9.81 3.65 -9.51
C ARG A 24 -9.89 2.71 -10.72
N PRO A 25 -8.94 2.79 -11.68
CA PRO A 25 -8.99 2.00 -12.92
C PRO A 25 -8.77 0.49 -12.71
N TRP A 26 -8.23 0.11 -11.56
CA TRP A 26 -7.98 -1.28 -11.15
C TRP A 26 -9.09 -1.87 -10.29
N TYR A 27 -10.10 -1.10 -9.92
CA TYR A 27 -11.26 -1.60 -9.17
C TYR A 27 -12.13 -2.51 -10.06
N ARG A 28 -12.53 -3.68 -9.55
CA ARG A 28 -13.20 -4.75 -10.32
C ARG A 28 -14.55 -5.19 -9.74
N ALA A 29 -14.79 -4.93 -8.46
CA ALA A 29 -15.97 -5.36 -7.75
C ALA A 29 -17.13 -4.38 -8.05
N GLY A 30 -18.02 -4.76 -8.96
CA GLY A 30 -19.06 -3.86 -9.46
C GLY A 30 -18.66 -3.28 -10.80
N GLY A 31 -19.31 -3.79 -11.85
CA GLY A 31 -19.18 -3.27 -13.20
C GLY A 31 -19.49 -1.78 -13.28
N ALA A 32 -18.98 -1.16 -14.35
CA ALA A 32 -19.04 0.27 -14.66
C ALA A 32 -20.27 1.03 -14.12
N ALA A 33 -20.03 2.25 -13.61
CA ALA A 33 -21.00 3.32 -13.37
C ALA A 33 -22.44 2.85 -13.06
N GLY A 34 -22.67 2.40 -11.83
CA GLY A 34 -24.00 1.98 -11.36
C GLY A 34 -24.02 0.69 -10.51
N GLY A 35 -22.86 0.08 -10.25
CA GLY A 35 -22.74 -1.08 -9.35
C GLY A 35 -23.07 -0.77 -7.88
N GLU A 36 -23.34 -1.83 -7.11
CA GLU A 36 -23.52 -1.75 -5.66
C GLU A 36 -22.31 -1.12 -4.96
N GLN A 37 -22.54 -0.43 -3.85
CA GLN A 37 -21.45 0.18 -3.08
C GLN A 37 -20.53 -0.90 -2.48
N PRO A 38 -19.21 -0.67 -2.43
CA PRO A 38 -18.27 -1.62 -1.83
C PRO A 38 -18.66 -2.01 -0.40
N VAL A 39 -18.64 -3.32 -0.12
CA VAL A 39 -18.84 -3.87 1.24
C VAL A 39 -17.49 -4.36 1.71
N LEU A 40 -16.75 -3.46 2.37
CA LEU A 40 -15.34 -3.68 2.70
C LEU A 40 -15.16 -4.28 4.09
N VAL A 41 -14.32 -5.31 4.17
CA VAL A 41 -13.82 -5.88 5.41
C VAL A 41 -12.29 -5.85 5.41
N LYS A 42 -11.70 -5.44 6.53
CA LYS A 42 -10.25 -5.49 6.73
C LYS A 42 -9.79 -6.96 6.79
N ALA A 43 -8.85 -7.32 5.93
CA ALA A 43 -8.33 -8.68 5.78
C ALA A 43 -6.88 -8.87 6.26
N GLY A 44 -6.15 -7.78 6.55
CA GLY A 44 -4.78 -7.83 7.06
C GLY A 44 -3.90 -6.69 6.56
N GLY A 45 -2.58 -6.91 6.60
CA GLY A 45 -1.57 -5.99 6.10
C GLY A 45 -0.52 -5.64 7.15
N PHE A 46 0.30 -4.63 6.87
CA PHE A 46 1.44 -4.22 7.68
C PHE A 46 1.61 -2.70 7.69
N ARG A 47 2.60 -2.20 8.42
CA ARG A 47 2.98 -0.78 8.49
C ARG A 47 4.46 -0.60 8.18
N LEU A 48 4.82 0.60 7.76
CA LEU A 48 6.19 1.06 7.74
C LEU A 48 6.34 2.30 8.62
N GLU A 49 7.56 2.53 9.08
CA GLU A 49 7.88 3.72 9.84
C GLU A 49 8.40 4.83 8.92
N ASP A 50 7.97 6.05 9.16
CA ASP A 50 8.65 7.24 8.68
C ASP A 50 9.80 7.56 9.65
N PRO A 51 11.07 7.64 9.19
CA PRO A 51 12.21 8.02 10.02
C PRO A 51 12.05 9.39 10.71
N SER A 52 11.30 10.31 10.11
CA SER A 52 11.01 11.63 10.70
C SER A 52 9.82 11.61 11.66
N GLY A 53 9.00 10.56 11.63
CA GLY A 53 7.84 10.39 12.49
C GLY A 53 6.62 11.25 12.11
N GLU A 54 6.62 11.90 10.94
CA GLU A 54 5.59 12.85 10.52
C GLU A 54 4.45 12.18 9.72
N VAL A 55 4.75 11.08 9.04
CA VAL A 55 3.83 10.36 8.15
C VAL A 55 3.54 8.95 8.69
N GLY A 56 2.27 8.66 8.98
CA GLY A 56 1.86 7.29 9.22
C GLY A 56 1.77 6.53 7.90
N ILE A 57 2.39 5.35 7.78
CA ILE A 57 2.37 4.52 6.56
C ILE A 57 1.75 3.15 6.88
N GLU A 58 0.72 2.76 6.14
CA GLU A 58 0.04 1.47 6.29
C GLU A 58 -0.24 0.84 4.94
N PHE A 59 -0.06 -0.46 4.83
CA PHE A 59 -0.47 -1.26 3.68
C PHE A 59 -1.61 -2.16 4.15
N LEU A 60 -2.82 -1.93 3.64
CA LEU A 60 -4.03 -2.61 4.09
C LEU A 60 -4.53 -3.60 3.03
N ALA A 61 -4.90 -4.80 3.47
CA ALA A 61 -5.74 -5.70 2.68
C ALA A 61 -7.20 -5.40 3.01
N VAL A 62 -8.01 -5.07 2.00
CA VAL A 62 -9.46 -4.95 2.15
C VAL A 62 -10.15 -5.88 1.17
N THR A 63 -11.05 -6.71 1.67
CA THR A 63 -11.87 -7.57 0.82
C THR A 63 -13.22 -6.91 0.61
N ASP A 64 -13.60 -6.77 -0.65
CA ASP A 64 -14.91 -6.32 -1.08
C ASP A 64 -15.77 -7.52 -1.48
N SER A 65 -16.96 -7.60 -0.89
CA SER A 65 -17.95 -8.64 -1.16
C SER A 65 -19.24 -8.09 -1.77
N ALA A 66 -19.25 -6.87 -2.28
CA ALA A 66 -20.46 -6.23 -2.82
C ALA A 66 -21.04 -6.97 -4.03
N ALA A 67 -20.19 -7.49 -4.93
CA ALA A 67 -20.66 -8.10 -6.16
C ALA A 67 -19.84 -9.33 -6.55
N GLY A 68 -20.53 -10.45 -6.81
CA GLY A 68 -19.92 -11.67 -7.34
C GLY A 68 -18.92 -12.33 -6.39
N GLU A 69 -17.80 -12.79 -6.93
CA GLU A 69 -16.71 -13.37 -6.13
C GLU A 69 -15.97 -12.26 -5.36
N PRO A 70 -15.74 -12.43 -4.04
CA PRO A 70 -15.04 -11.41 -3.24
C PRO A 70 -13.65 -11.07 -3.78
N VAL A 71 -13.37 -9.79 -3.96
CA VAL A 71 -12.09 -9.30 -4.45
C VAL A 71 -11.31 -8.68 -3.30
N THR A 72 -10.06 -9.11 -3.12
CA THR A 72 -9.15 -8.46 -2.16
C THR A 72 -8.30 -7.41 -2.86
N TYR A 73 -8.30 -6.22 -2.30
CA TYR A 73 -7.48 -5.09 -2.74
C TYR A 73 -6.38 -4.80 -1.75
N GLN A 74 -5.21 -4.45 -2.27
CA GLN A 74 -4.14 -3.82 -1.52
C GLN A 74 -4.33 -2.29 -1.59
N THR A 75 -4.53 -1.66 -0.43
CA THR A 75 -4.76 -0.23 -0.27
C THR A 75 -3.69 0.36 0.65
N PRO A 76 -2.55 0.81 0.08
CA PRO A 76 -1.50 1.45 0.83
C PRO A 76 -1.91 2.91 1.08
N MET A 77 -1.79 3.35 2.31
CA MET A 77 -2.32 4.62 2.80
C MET A 77 -1.27 5.38 3.59
N THR A 78 -1.20 6.69 3.38
CA THR A 78 -0.47 7.59 4.29
C THR A 78 -1.40 8.50 5.06
N TYR A 79 -0.97 8.89 6.27
CA TYR A 79 -1.70 9.80 7.17
C TYR A 79 -0.81 11.00 7.51
N ARG A 80 -1.21 12.19 7.07
CA ARG A 80 -0.47 13.44 7.29
C ARG A 80 -1.24 14.43 8.15
N ALA A 81 -0.52 15.24 8.93
CA ALA A 81 -1.08 16.31 9.76
C ALA A 81 -1.46 17.58 8.98
N ALA A 82 -1.06 17.67 7.70
CA ALA A 82 -1.35 18.77 6.79
C ALA A 82 -1.50 18.24 5.35
N PRO A 83 -2.15 19.00 4.44
CA PRO A 83 -2.22 18.62 3.03
C PRO A 83 -0.82 18.50 2.41
N LEU A 84 -0.63 17.49 1.57
CA LEU A 84 0.54 17.33 0.71
C LEU A 84 0.28 18.02 -0.64
N ALA A 85 1.09 19.03 -0.97
CA ALA A 85 0.99 19.76 -2.22
C ALA A 85 1.39 18.87 -3.42
N GLY A 86 0.62 18.91 -4.50
CA GLY A 86 0.89 18.14 -5.72
C GLY A 86 0.44 16.68 -5.66
N ALA A 87 -0.21 16.25 -4.57
CA ALA A 87 -0.73 14.90 -4.37
C ALA A 87 -2.27 14.86 -4.37
N GLU A 88 -2.93 15.86 -4.97
CA GLU A 88 -4.39 16.00 -4.96
C GLU A 88 -5.09 14.79 -5.59
N GLU A 89 -4.52 14.20 -6.64
CA GLU A 89 -5.06 13.00 -7.31
C GLU A 89 -4.99 11.72 -6.46
N ALA A 90 -4.04 11.70 -5.52
CA ALA A 90 -3.85 10.61 -4.56
C ALA A 90 -4.67 10.79 -3.29
N LEU A 91 -5.34 11.93 -3.09
CA LEU A 91 -6.14 12.17 -1.88
C LEU A 91 -7.34 11.20 -1.84
N ILE A 92 -7.35 10.33 -0.84
CA ILE A 92 -8.49 9.45 -0.53
C ILE A 92 -9.56 10.25 0.22
N GLY A 93 -9.13 11.12 1.14
CA GLY A 93 -9.99 12.04 1.86
C GLY A 93 -9.37 12.52 3.17
N THR A 94 -10.20 13.03 4.07
CA THR A 94 -9.77 13.45 5.41
C THR A 94 -10.55 12.73 6.49
N LEU A 95 -9.91 12.50 7.64
CA LEU A 95 -10.56 11.98 8.83
C LEU A 95 -10.15 12.76 10.08
N GLU A 96 -10.98 12.71 11.11
CA GLU A 96 -10.66 13.14 12.47
C GLU A 96 -10.16 11.94 13.27
N HIS A 97 -8.94 12.05 13.80
CA HIS A 97 -8.32 11.05 14.67
C HIS A 97 -8.44 11.51 16.13
N GLY A 98 -9.08 10.73 17.00
CA GLY A 98 -9.43 11.17 18.37
C GLY A 98 -8.25 11.65 19.24
N VAL A 99 -7.01 11.25 18.92
CA VAL A 99 -5.78 11.72 19.60
C VAL A 99 -4.97 12.74 18.78
N LEU A 100 -5.01 12.62 17.45
CA LEU A 100 -4.06 13.30 16.56
C LEU A 100 -4.73 14.45 15.79
N GLY A 101 -6.03 14.66 15.98
CA GLY A 101 -6.82 15.64 15.24
C GLY A 101 -7.02 15.25 13.78
N LYS A 102 -7.30 16.24 12.94
CA LYS A 102 -7.52 16.06 11.51
C LYS A 102 -6.31 15.45 10.81
N ARG A 103 -6.57 14.49 9.92
CA ARG A 103 -5.57 13.83 9.09
C ARG A 103 -6.00 13.82 7.64
N TRP A 104 -5.04 14.07 6.76
CA TRP A 104 -5.17 13.91 5.32
C TRP A 104 -4.68 12.51 4.96
N VAL A 105 -5.53 11.78 4.25
CA VAL A 105 -5.31 10.38 3.92
C VAL A 105 -5.11 10.27 2.42
N TYR A 106 -3.94 9.76 2.02
CA TYR A 106 -3.55 9.61 0.63
C TYR A 106 -3.35 8.15 0.27
N ASP A 107 -3.51 7.82 -1.01
CA ASP A 107 -2.96 6.62 -1.61
C ASP A 107 -1.43 6.74 -1.57
N ALA A 108 -0.78 5.81 -0.87
CA ALA A 108 0.64 5.91 -0.57
C ALA A 108 1.54 5.90 -1.82
N THR A 109 1.02 5.46 -2.98
CA THR A 109 1.77 5.54 -4.24
C THR A 109 2.00 6.98 -4.71
N GLY A 110 1.21 7.94 -4.23
CA GLY A 110 1.41 9.38 -4.48
C GLY A 110 2.15 10.10 -3.35
N ASP A 111 2.64 9.37 -2.33
CA ASP A 111 3.34 9.96 -1.19
C ASP A 111 4.84 9.60 -1.25
N PRO A 112 5.74 10.59 -1.42
CA PRO A 112 7.17 10.33 -1.57
C PRO A 112 7.79 9.66 -0.34
N VAL A 113 7.24 9.88 0.86
CA VAL A 113 7.75 9.24 2.08
C VAL A 113 7.43 7.75 2.06
N ALA A 114 6.22 7.36 1.67
CA ALA A 114 5.87 5.95 1.57
C ALA A 114 6.61 5.22 0.44
N VAL A 115 6.84 5.89 -0.69
CA VAL A 115 7.66 5.35 -1.80
C VAL A 115 9.10 5.10 -1.33
N ALA A 116 9.71 6.08 -0.68
CA ALA A 116 11.05 5.94 -0.11
C ALA A 116 11.14 4.80 0.91
N GLN A 117 10.16 4.70 1.82
CA GLN A 117 10.15 3.65 2.84
C GLN A 117 9.89 2.25 2.29
N LEU A 118 9.07 2.10 1.24
CA LEU A 118 8.92 0.81 0.56
C LEU A 118 10.21 0.41 -0.16
N TYR A 119 10.92 1.36 -0.78
CA TYR A 119 12.23 1.10 -1.35
C TYR A 119 13.26 0.71 -0.28
N ALA A 120 13.27 1.40 0.86
CA ALA A 120 14.11 1.04 2.00
C ALA A 120 13.81 -0.38 2.49
N LEU A 121 12.54 -0.79 2.60
CA LEU A 121 12.16 -2.16 2.95
C LEU A 121 12.73 -3.17 1.93
N LEU A 122 12.53 -2.92 0.64
CA LEU A 122 12.99 -3.80 -0.45
C LEU A 122 14.53 -3.86 -0.59
N THR A 123 15.24 -2.94 0.04
CA THR A 123 16.72 -2.90 0.11
C THR A 123 17.26 -3.25 1.50
N GLY A 124 16.41 -3.75 2.41
CA GLY A 124 16.81 -4.21 3.74
C GLY A 124 17.15 -3.11 4.74
N ARG A 125 16.74 -1.86 4.46
CA ARG A 125 17.00 -0.67 5.30
C ARG A 125 15.80 -0.25 6.16
N ALA A 126 14.64 -0.87 5.96
CA ALA A 126 13.46 -0.71 6.80
C ALA A 126 12.86 -2.07 7.13
N GLU A 127 12.01 -2.11 8.16
CA GLU A 127 11.39 -3.34 8.66
C GLU A 127 9.86 -3.18 8.70
N ALA A 128 9.14 -4.20 8.23
CA ALA A 128 7.70 -4.23 8.29
C ALA A 128 7.21 -4.38 9.74
N GLN A 129 6.27 -3.53 10.13
CA GLN A 129 5.71 -3.48 11.49
C GLN A 129 4.27 -3.99 11.52
N ALA A 130 3.88 -4.60 12.64
CA ALA A 130 2.53 -5.09 12.86
C ALA A 130 1.51 -3.95 12.91
N GLN A 131 0.30 -4.18 12.39
CA GLN A 131 -0.75 -3.14 12.34
C GLN A 131 -1.43 -2.85 13.69
N GLY A 132 -1.26 -3.72 14.69
CA GLY A 132 -2.02 -3.68 15.94
C GLY A 132 -1.18 -3.48 17.20
N VAL A 133 0.15 -3.57 17.09
CA VAL A 133 1.07 -3.41 18.22
C VAL A 133 2.19 -2.45 17.79
N SER A 134 2.49 -1.46 18.62
CA SER A 134 3.56 -0.51 18.33
C SER A 134 4.92 -1.21 18.37
N ASP A 135 5.84 -0.78 17.52
CA ASP A 135 7.26 -1.14 17.57
C ASP A 135 7.51 -2.65 17.58
N THR A 136 6.64 -3.38 16.87
CA THR A 136 6.65 -4.83 16.78
C THR A 136 6.79 -5.23 15.32
N PRO A 137 7.90 -5.87 14.93
CA PRO A 137 8.04 -6.44 13.60
C PRO A 137 6.88 -7.38 13.25
N ASP A 138 6.45 -7.37 12.00
CA ASP A 138 5.44 -8.32 11.51
C ASP A 138 6.12 -9.54 10.87
N PRO A 139 6.25 -10.69 11.58
CA PRO A 139 6.90 -11.87 11.04
C PRO A 139 6.11 -12.54 9.91
N THR A 140 4.90 -12.07 9.62
CA THR A 140 4.07 -12.60 8.52
C THR A 140 4.39 -11.93 7.18
N VAL A 141 5.16 -10.84 7.18
CA VAL A 141 5.67 -10.17 5.98
C VAL A 141 7.03 -10.79 5.62
N ASP A 142 7.13 -11.31 4.41
CA ASP A 142 8.39 -11.84 3.87
C ASP A 142 8.92 -10.87 2.82
N VAL A 143 10.22 -10.58 2.89
CA VAL A 143 10.88 -9.64 1.99
C VAL A 143 12.05 -10.34 1.34
N ARG A 144 12.00 -10.48 0.02
CA ARG A 144 13.18 -10.82 -0.78
C ARG A 144 13.84 -9.52 -1.19
N THR A 145 14.94 -9.17 -0.53
CA THR A 145 15.67 -7.93 -0.76
C THR A 145 16.50 -7.98 -2.03
N ALA A 146 16.68 -6.84 -2.68
CA ALA A 146 17.63 -6.70 -3.79
C ALA A 146 19.07 -6.60 -3.27
N THR A 147 20.01 -7.18 -3.98
CA THR A 147 21.45 -7.14 -3.65
C THR A 147 22.24 -6.16 -4.52
N ASP A 148 21.78 -5.87 -5.74
CA ASP A 148 22.52 -5.12 -6.76
C ASP A 148 21.75 -3.88 -7.24
N VAL A 149 21.22 -3.11 -6.29
CA VAL A 149 20.54 -1.83 -6.51
C VAL A 149 21.13 -0.75 -5.60
N PRO A 150 20.98 0.54 -5.95
CA PRO A 150 21.43 1.64 -5.10
C PRO A 150 20.83 1.57 -3.69
N LEU A 151 21.61 1.99 -2.70
CA LEU A 151 21.14 2.04 -1.30
C LEU A 151 20.77 3.46 -0.85
N ASP A 152 20.82 4.43 -1.77
CA ASP A 152 20.41 5.80 -1.54
C ASP A 152 18.91 5.90 -1.24
N ASP A 153 18.50 7.02 -0.65
CA ASP A 153 17.10 7.34 -0.48
C ASP A 153 16.47 7.63 -1.85
N ALA A 154 15.43 6.87 -2.19
CA ALA A 154 14.73 7.03 -3.45
C ALA A 154 13.72 8.18 -3.35
N GLY A 155 13.79 9.10 -4.31
CA GLY A 155 12.68 10.00 -4.59
C GLY A 155 11.55 9.29 -5.34
N ALA A 156 10.37 9.89 -5.34
CA ALA A 156 9.23 9.44 -6.14
C ALA A 156 9.10 10.26 -7.43
N GLY A 157 8.91 9.57 -8.55
CA GLY A 157 8.66 10.13 -9.87
C GLY A 157 7.20 9.99 -10.31
N GLY A 158 6.99 9.65 -11.58
CA GLY A 158 5.65 9.47 -12.16
C GLY A 158 4.89 8.30 -11.55
N VAL A 159 3.56 8.44 -11.45
CA VAL A 159 2.64 7.41 -10.97
C VAL A 159 1.77 6.94 -12.13
N HIS A 160 1.79 5.64 -12.40
CA HIS A 160 1.13 5.03 -13.56
C HIS A 160 0.12 3.98 -13.10
N HIS A 161 -1.17 4.23 -13.32
CA HIS A 161 -2.22 3.30 -12.92
C HIS A 161 -2.55 2.31 -14.05
N GLY A 162 -2.34 1.02 -13.77
CA GLY A 162 -2.76 -0.08 -14.63
C GLY A 162 -4.11 -0.67 -14.22
N THR A 163 -4.46 -1.79 -14.86
CA THR A 163 -5.71 -2.52 -14.62
C THR A 163 -5.68 -3.39 -13.37
N ARG A 164 -4.50 -3.71 -12.84
CA ARG A 164 -4.29 -4.54 -11.64
C ARG A 164 -3.18 -4.04 -10.72
N SER A 165 -2.38 -3.08 -11.19
CA SER A 165 -1.23 -2.53 -10.46
C SER A 165 -1.20 -1.01 -10.54
N THR A 166 -0.36 -0.41 -9.71
CA THR A 166 0.12 0.95 -9.88
C THR A 166 1.64 0.91 -9.82
N ASP A 167 2.28 1.49 -10.82
CA ASP A 167 3.73 1.55 -10.92
C ASP A 167 4.18 2.99 -10.58
N VAL A 168 5.23 3.12 -9.78
CA VAL A 168 5.78 4.42 -9.35
C VAL A 168 7.26 4.47 -9.73
N ASP A 169 7.63 5.41 -10.58
CA ASP A 169 9.01 5.61 -11.00
C ASP A 169 9.85 6.03 -9.79
N LEU A 170 11.07 5.50 -9.67
CA LEU A 170 12.02 5.92 -8.65
C LEU A 170 13.00 6.95 -9.22
N VAL A 171 13.24 8.01 -8.44
CA VAL A 171 14.28 9.00 -8.73
C VAL A 171 15.49 8.68 -7.86
N LEU A 172 16.55 8.21 -8.48
CA LEU A 172 17.80 7.82 -7.82
C LEU A 172 18.98 8.64 -8.37
N PRO A 173 20.08 8.79 -7.61
CA PRO A 173 21.24 9.57 -8.03
C PRO A 173 22.09 8.88 -9.11
N VAL A 174 21.73 7.67 -9.53
CA VAL A 174 22.46 6.88 -10.53
C VAL A 174 21.62 6.69 -11.80
N GLU A 175 22.29 6.41 -12.91
CA GLU A 175 21.63 6.02 -14.16
C GLU A 175 20.98 4.62 -14.02
N GLY A 176 19.71 4.52 -14.41
CA GLY A 176 18.94 3.28 -14.38
C GLY A 176 17.45 3.55 -14.18
N LEU A 177 16.60 2.75 -14.82
CA LEU A 177 15.15 2.84 -14.63
C LEU A 177 14.71 1.78 -13.64
N LEU A 178 14.41 2.22 -12.41
CA LEU A 178 13.79 1.40 -11.38
C LEU A 178 12.39 1.94 -11.09
N TRP A 179 11.45 1.05 -10.82
CA TRP A 179 10.11 1.43 -10.38
C TRP A 179 9.57 0.46 -9.34
N LEU A 180 8.69 0.98 -8.48
CA LEU A 180 7.93 0.17 -7.53
C LEU A 180 6.60 -0.21 -8.16
N ARG A 181 6.34 -1.51 -8.25
CA ARG A 181 5.04 -2.04 -8.63
C ARG A 181 4.23 -2.38 -7.39
N PHE A 182 3.06 -1.77 -7.25
CA PHE A 182 2.06 -2.07 -6.23
C PHE A 182 0.96 -2.93 -6.88
N LEU A 183 0.86 -4.20 -6.49
CA LEU A 183 -0.20 -5.09 -6.94
C LEU A 183 -1.48 -4.80 -6.18
N ARG A 184 -2.36 -4.01 -6.80
CA ARG A 184 -3.64 -3.55 -6.20
C ARG A 184 -4.64 -4.68 -6.02
N THR A 185 -4.51 -5.75 -6.80
CA THR A 185 -5.35 -6.96 -6.73
C THR A 185 -4.46 -8.19 -6.57
N PRO A 186 -3.81 -8.37 -5.41
CA PRO A 186 -2.81 -9.44 -5.22
C PRO A 186 -3.46 -10.82 -5.34
N ARG A 187 -2.72 -11.79 -5.89
CA ARG A 187 -3.14 -13.20 -5.98
C ARG A 187 -2.36 -14.07 -5.01
N ALA A 188 -2.88 -15.27 -4.76
CA ALA A 188 -2.14 -16.27 -4.00
C ALA A 188 -0.83 -16.66 -4.72
N HIS A 189 0.16 -17.08 -3.94
CA HIS A 189 1.56 -17.31 -4.32
C HIS A 189 1.76 -18.35 -5.44
N ASP A 190 0.74 -19.14 -5.78
CA ASP A 190 0.77 -20.08 -6.91
C ASP A 190 0.71 -19.41 -8.28
N VAL A 191 0.47 -18.09 -8.33
CA VAL A 191 0.46 -17.30 -9.57
C VAL A 191 1.79 -16.52 -9.72
N PRO A 192 2.57 -16.76 -10.78
CA PRO A 192 3.81 -16.02 -11.02
C PRO A 192 3.47 -14.58 -11.46
N GLU A 193 3.49 -13.63 -10.52
CA GLU A 193 3.22 -12.20 -10.83
C GLU A 193 4.50 -11.37 -11.03
N THR A 194 5.69 -11.90 -10.69
CA THR A 194 6.95 -11.12 -10.69
C THR A 194 8.22 -11.94 -10.96
N THR A 195 8.15 -12.87 -11.91
CA THR A 195 9.25 -13.81 -12.23
C THR A 195 10.63 -13.13 -12.41
N ASP A 196 10.66 -11.83 -12.71
CA ASP A 196 11.88 -11.05 -12.95
C ASP A 196 12.00 -9.80 -12.05
N SER A 197 11.40 -9.79 -10.85
CA SER A 197 11.59 -8.68 -9.91
C SER A 197 13.02 -8.66 -9.31
N ALA A 198 13.59 -7.47 -9.08
CA ALA A 198 14.85 -7.35 -8.34
C ALA A 198 14.64 -7.65 -6.84
N ALA A 199 13.51 -7.21 -6.28
CA ALA A 199 13.08 -7.46 -4.90
C ALA A 199 11.55 -7.54 -4.82
N HIS A 200 11.01 -8.17 -3.77
CA HIS A 200 9.56 -8.12 -3.53
C HIS A 200 9.16 -8.32 -2.06
N VAL A 201 7.93 -7.91 -1.75
CA VAL A 201 7.26 -8.13 -0.47
C VAL A 201 6.08 -9.07 -0.68
N THR A 202 6.04 -10.13 0.12
CA THR A 202 4.96 -11.11 0.16
C THR A 202 4.24 -11.04 1.50
N VAL A 203 2.92 -10.82 1.47
CA VAL A 203 2.10 -10.57 2.65
C VAL A 203 0.96 -11.58 2.74
N GLY A 204 0.62 -11.99 3.97
CA GLY A 204 -0.54 -12.83 4.25
C GLY A 204 -1.80 -12.01 4.55
N TRP A 205 -2.96 -12.49 4.12
CA TRP A 205 -4.26 -11.93 4.48
C TRP A 205 -5.28 -13.05 4.74
N THR A 206 -6.35 -12.73 5.46
CA THR A 206 -7.47 -13.64 5.70
C THR A 206 -8.55 -13.40 4.66
N ALA A 207 -8.91 -14.43 3.90
CA ALA A 207 -10.01 -14.38 2.97
C ALA A 207 -11.38 -14.50 3.68
N PRO A 208 -12.51 -14.21 3.01
CA PRO A 208 -13.84 -14.26 3.63
C PRO A 208 -14.24 -15.64 4.17
N ASP A 209 -13.70 -16.71 3.59
CA ASP A 209 -13.86 -18.09 4.05
C ASP A 209 -13.05 -18.41 5.34
N GLY A 210 -12.25 -17.45 5.82
CA GLY A 210 -11.35 -17.60 6.96
C GLY A 210 -9.98 -18.19 6.60
N GLU A 211 -9.77 -18.59 5.35
CA GLU A 211 -8.51 -19.16 4.90
C GLU A 211 -7.42 -18.08 4.85
N ARG A 212 -6.20 -18.45 5.26
CA ARG A 212 -5.04 -17.57 5.16
C ARG A 212 -4.44 -17.71 3.77
N ARG A 213 -4.52 -16.64 2.99
CA ARG A 213 -3.88 -16.51 1.68
C ARG A 213 -2.58 -15.72 1.82
N ARG A 214 -1.64 -15.95 0.92
CA ARG A 214 -0.36 -15.26 0.88
C ARG A 214 -0.01 -14.96 -0.56
N GLY A 215 0.53 -13.78 -0.82
CA GLY A 215 0.80 -13.32 -2.18
C GLY A 215 1.68 -12.10 -2.22
N LEU A 216 2.15 -11.77 -3.42
CA LEU A 216 3.00 -10.61 -3.63
C LEU A 216 2.17 -9.33 -3.60
N TRP A 217 2.67 -8.32 -2.88
CA TRP A 217 2.02 -7.01 -2.77
C TRP A 217 2.79 -5.93 -3.49
N CYS A 218 4.11 -5.94 -3.34
CA CYS A 218 4.98 -4.93 -3.89
C CYS A 218 6.22 -5.58 -4.49
N ALA A 219 6.72 -5.04 -5.60
CA ALA A 219 7.99 -5.45 -6.18
C ALA A 219 8.81 -4.25 -6.62
N LEU A 220 10.12 -4.37 -6.48
CA LEU A 220 11.08 -3.52 -7.17
C LEU A 220 11.34 -4.14 -8.54
N MET A 221 11.07 -3.37 -9.57
CA MET A 221 11.28 -3.74 -10.95
C MET A 221 12.46 -2.95 -11.50
N ASP A 222 13.23 -3.59 -12.38
CA ASP A 222 14.25 -2.94 -13.17
C ASP A 222 13.99 -3.20 -14.66
N SER A 223 14.65 -2.42 -15.51
CA SER A 223 14.58 -2.61 -16.96
C SER A 223 15.56 -3.68 -17.46
N ARG A 224 15.96 -4.66 -16.65
CA ARG A 224 16.85 -5.73 -17.14
C ARG A 224 16.00 -6.77 -17.90
N GLU A 225 16.47 -7.09 -19.10
CA GLU A 225 15.85 -7.84 -20.19
C GLU A 225 14.95 -9.03 -19.83
#